data_AF-A0A1J5STA9-F1
#
_entry.id   AF-A0A1J5STA9-F1
#
_cell.length_a   1.000
_cell.length_b   1.000
_cell.length_c   1.000
_cell.angle_alpha   90.00
_cell.angle_beta   90.00
_cell.angle_gamma   90.00
#
_symmetry.space_group_name_H-M   'P 1'
#
loop_
_entity.id
_entity.type
_entity.pdbx_description
1 polymer ?
#
loop_
_entity_poly.entity_id
_entity_poly.type
_entity_poly.pdbx_seq_one_letter_code
_entity_poly.pdbx_strand_id
1 'polypeptide(L)'
;MDMSTEIGDGVIMDYFVSMLLIGIGVALFATGLFTSYFGAGKSQKIGFGLLATGLLAIVITYILTFEAGTGVTTQFNDEVFMDALVSGISALAGMIIGMFVILFVLMKVDTVDDLEDLDLEDLEDLDLDEELKKLEKELNAESNDSGEEEE
;
A
#
# COMPACT_ATOMS: atom_id res chain seq x y z
N MET A 1 37.40 9.46 -22.25
CA MET A 1 36.26 8.52 -22.24
C MET A 1 35.05 9.36 -22.53
N ASP A 2 34.48 9.16 -23.72
CA ASP A 2 33.25 9.83 -24.11
C ASP A 2 32.10 9.16 -23.34
N MET A 3 31.32 9.94 -22.61
CA MET A 3 30.16 9.49 -21.83
C MET A 3 28.85 9.87 -22.53
N SER A 4 28.89 10.11 -23.85
CA SER A 4 27.67 10.11 -24.65
C SER A 4 27.21 8.66 -24.85
N THR A 5 26.45 8.13 -23.89
CA THR A 5 25.65 6.94 -24.15
C THR A 5 24.56 7.36 -25.14
N GLU A 6 24.78 7.17 -26.44
CA GLU A 6 23.72 7.14 -27.44
C GLU A 6 22.84 5.91 -27.14
N ILE A 7 22.02 6.00 -26.09
CA ILE A 7 20.96 5.01 -25.89
C ILE A 7 19.98 5.27 -27.03
N GLY A 8 19.97 4.36 -28.01
CA GLY A 8 19.03 4.45 -29.13
C GLY A 8 17.61 4.59 -28.60
N ASP A 9 16.83 5.51 -29.17
CA ASP A 9 15.46 5.85 -28.73
C ASP A 9 14.57 4.60 -28.58
N GLY A 10 14.79 3.57 -29.42
CA GLY A 10 14.13 2.27 -29.31
C GLY A 10 14.42 1.50 -28.02
N VAL A 11 15.66 1.54 -27.50
CA VAL A 11 16.04 0.85 -26.26
C VAL A 11 15.42 1.52 -25.04
N ILE A 12 15.34 2.86 -25.03
CA ILE A 12 14.68 3.62 -23.96
C ILE A 12 13.19 3.33 -23.95
N MET A 13 12.56 3.31 -25.13
CA MET A 13 11.14 3.03 -25.27
C MET A 13 10.80 1.59 -24.86
N ASP A 14 11.61 0.61 -25.26
CA ASP A 14 11.42 -0.79 -24.85
C ASP A 14 11.55 -0.96 -23.34
N TYR A 15 12.55 -0.31 -22.74
CA TYR A 15 12.74 -0.29 -21.29
C TYR A 15 11.51 0.31 -20.58
N PHE A 16 11.09 1.51 -20.99
CA PHE A 16 9.99 2.23 -20.33
C PHE A 16 8.64 1.52 -20.51
N VAL A 17 8.29 1.13 -21.74
CA VAL A 17 7.00 0.53 -22.06
C VAL A 17 6.89 -0.83 -21.39
N SER A 18 7.94 -1.65 -21.41
CA SER A 18 7.90 -2.97 -20.79
C SER A 18 7.81 -2.89 -19.26
N MET A 19 8.53 -1.95 -18.63
CA MET A 19 8.43 -1.63 -17.20
C MET A 19 7.02 -1.17 -16.81
N LEU A 20 6.41 -0.29 -17.60
CA LEU A 20 5.06 0.22 -17.37
C LEU A 20 4.03 -0.90 -17.51
N LEU A 21 4.16 -1.74 -18.54
CA LEU A 21 3.18 -2.79 -18.85
C LEU A 21 3.21 -3.88 -17.77
N ILE A 22 4.39 -4.34 -17.35
CA ILE A 22 4.51 -5.29 -16.23
C ILE A 22 4.07 -4.66 -14.91
N GLY A 23 4.41 -3.38 -14.67
CA GLY A 23 4.03 -2.64 -13.47
C GLY A 23 2.51 -2.53 -13.31
N ILE A 24 1.80 -2.17 -14.38
CA ILE A 24 0.33 -2.14 -14.42
C ILE A 24 -0.23 -3.54 -14.19
N GLY A 25 0.32 -4.57 -14.85
CA GLY A 25 -0.12 -5.96 -14.67
C GLY A 25 -0.02 -6.42 -13.21
N VAL A 26 1.13 -6.21 -12.58
CA VAL A 26 1.38 -6.56 -11.17
C VAL A 26 0.50 -5.73 -10.23
N ALA A 27 0.34 -4.43 -10.48
CA ALA A 27 -0.51 -3.56 -9.66
C ALA A 27 -1.99 -3.99 -9.74
N LEU A 28 -2.51 -4.27 -10.94
CA LEU A 28 -3.87 -4.77 -11.14
C LEU A 28 -4.06 -6.15 -10.49
N PHE A 29 -3.06 -7.02 -10.59
CA PHE A 29 -3.11 -8.34 -9.97
C PHE A 29 -3.13 -8.25 -8.44
N ALA A 30 -2.24 -7.45 -7.85
CA ALA A 30 -2.16 -7.24 -6.41
C ALA A 30 -3.42 -6.54 -5.85
N THR A 31 -3.90 -5.49 -6.52
CA THR A 31 -5.15 -4.80 -6.12
C THR A 31 -6.37 -5.70 -6.31
N GLY A 32 -6.40 -6.52 -7.35
CA GLY A 32 -7.42 -7.54 -7.57
C GLY A 32 -7.42 -8.61 -6.48
N LEU A 33 -6.25 -9.11 -6.07
CA LEU A 33 -6.11 -10.04 -4.93
C LEU A 33 -6.66 -9.41 -3.65
N PHE A 34 -6.20 -8.20 -3.32
CA PHE A 34 -6.67 -7.49 -2.12
C PHE A 34 -8.19 -7.27 -2.14
N THR A 35 -8.72 -6.77 -3.26
CA THR A 35 -10.15 -6.44 -3.40
C THR A 35 -11.03 -7.70 -3.45
N SER A 36 -10.55 -8.79 -4.04
CA SER A 36 -11.30 -10.06 -4.09
C SER A 36 -11.29 -10.81 -2.74
N TYR A 37 -10.23 -10.62 -1.94
CA TYR A 37 -10.14 -11.20 -0.61
C TYR A 37 -10.91 -10.41 0.45
N PHE A 38 -10.78 -9.08 0.48
CA PHE A 38 -11.42 -8.22 1.49
C PHE A 38 -12.77 -7.63 1.05
N GLY A 39 -13.12 -7.71 -0.23
CA GLY A 39 -14.38 -7.16 -0.74
C GLY A 39 -15.60 -8.00 -0.35
N ALA A 40 -16.74 -7.34 -0.12
CA ALA A 40 -18.02 -7.99 0.14
C ALA A 40 -19.05 -7.66 -0.96
N GLY A 41 -19.78 -8.67 -1.43
CA GLY A 41 -20.87 -8.50 -2.38
C GLY A 41 -20.41 -8.04 -3.77
N LYS A 42 -20.62 -6.75 -4.10
CA LYS A 42 -20.31 -6.21 -5.44
C LYS A 42 -18.81 -5.89 -5.61
N SER A 43 -18.14 -5.40 -4.57
CA SER A 43 -16.71 -5.06 -4.65
C SER A 43 -15.84 -6.30 -4.86
N GLN A 44 -16.22 -7.44 -4.26
CA GLN A 44 -15.53 -8.71 -4.45
C GLN A 44 -15.50 -9.15 -5.92
N LYS A 45 -16.62 -8.99 -6.64
CA LYS A 45 -16.75 -9.34 -8.07
C LYS A 45 -15.87 -8.45 -8.94
N ILE A 46 -15.77 -7.17 -8.59
CA ILE A 46 -14.85 -6.24 -9.26
C ILE A 46 -13.39 -6.66 -9.00
N GLY A 47 -13.08 -7.08 -7.77
CA GLY A 47 -11.77 -7.63 -7.41
C GLY A 47 -11.36 -8.82 -8.27
N PHE A 48 -12.25 -9.78 -8.50
CA PHE A 48 -11.98 -10.89 -9.43
C PHE A 48 -11.76 -10.42 -10.87
N GLY A 49 -12.49 -9.40 -11.33
CA GLY A 49 -12.28 -8.78 -12.64
C GLY A 49 -10.89 -8.16 -12.77
N LEU A 50 -10.45 -7.41 -11.75
CA LEU A 50 -9.11 -6.82 -11.68
C LEU A 50 -8.02 -7.90 -11.65
N LEU A 51 -8.21 -8.95 -10.85
CA LEU A 51 -7.27 -10.07 -10.74
C LEU A 51 -7.08 -10.76 -12.09
N ALA A 52 -8.18 -11.13 -12.76
CA ALA A 52 -8.12 -11.77 -14.07
C ALA A 52 -7.47 -10.87 -15.13
N THR A 53 -7.79 -9.57 -15.11
CA THR A 53 -7.21 -8.59 -16.04
C THR A 53 -5.72 -8.39 -15.79
N GLY A 54 -5.30 -8.30 -14.52
CA GLY A 54 -3.89 -8.19 -14.16
C GLY A 54 -3.09 -9.43 -14.53
N LEU A 55 -3.64 -10.62 -14.27
CA LEU A 55 -3.02 -11.88 -14.69
C LEU A 55 -2.89 -11.96 -16.21
N LEU A 56 -3.94 -11.58 -16.94
CA LEU A 56 -3.93 -11.54 -18.40
C LEU A 56 -2.87 -10.56 -18.92
N ALA A 57 -2.77 -9.37 -18.34
CA ALA A 57 -1.73 -8.40 -18.68
C ALA A 57 -0.32 -8.99 -18.49
N ILE A 58 -0.05 -9.63 -17.35
CA ILE A 58 1.25 -10.29 -17.08
C ILE A 58 1.56 -11.37 -18.11
N VAL A 59 0.58 -12.22 -18.45
CA VAL A 59 0.75 -13.29 -19.45
C VAL A 59 1.03 -12.70 -20.84
N ILE A 60 0.32 -11.62 -21.22
CA ILE A 60 0.60 -10.91 -22.47
C ILE A 60 2.01 -10.35 -22.47
N THR A 61 2.45 -9.66 -21.40
CA THR A 61 3.82 -9.15 -21.31
C THR A 61 4.83 -10.27 -21.49
N TYR A 62 4.60 -11.41 -20.85
CA TYR A 62 5.47 -12.57 -20.95
C TYR A 62 5.60 -13.07 -22.39
N ILE A 63 4.48 -13.22 -23.11
CA ILE A 63 4.48 -13.65 -24.52
C ILE A 63 5.16 -12.63 -25.44
N LEU A 64 5.01 -11.34 -25.16
CA LEU A 64 5.66 -10.27 -25.93
C LEU A 64 7.16 -10.16 -25.67
N THR A 65 7.65 -10.70 -24.55
CA THR A 65 9.05 -10.59 -24.14
C THR A 65 9.83 -11.88 -24.40
N PHE A 66 9.25 -13.03 -24.08
CA PHE A 66 9.90 -14.33 -24.17
C PHE A 66 9.28 -15.17 -25.29
N GLU A 67 10.11 -15.97 -25.96
CA GLU A 67 9.65 -16.92 -26.96
C GLU A 67 8.85 -18.04 -26.28
N ALA A 68 7.53 -17.85 -26.21
CA ALA A 68 6.60 -18.71 -25.48
C ALA A 68 6.01 -19.86 -26.34
N GLY A 69 6.55 -20.12 -27.54
CA GLY A 69 6.06 -21.17 -28.45
C GLY A 69 4.66 -20.90 -29.03
N THR A 70 4.16 -19.67 -28.95
CA THR A 70 2.81 -19.26 -29.40
C THR A 70 2.75 -18.83 -30.87
N GLY A 71 3.91 -18.74 -31.55
CA GLY A 71 4.01 -18.23 -32.92
C GLY A 71 3.92 -16.70 -33.04
N VAL A 72 3.88 -15.99 -31.91
CA VAL A 72 3.95 -14.52 -31.85
C VAL A 72 5.41 -14.08 -31.85
N THR A 73 5.75 -13.07 -32.65
CA THR A 73 7.09 -12.47 -32.63
C THR A 73 7.26 -11.62 -31.36
N THR A 74 8.37 -11.82 -30.65
CA THR A 74 8.74 -11.01 -29.48
C THR A 74 8.87 -9.54 -29.89
N GLN A 75 8.30 -8.65 -29.07
CA GLN A 75 8.32 -7.20 -29.26
C GLN A 75 9.36 -6.53 -28.37
N PHE A 76 9.62 -7.09 -27.18
CA PHE A 76 10.59 -6.56 -26.24
C PHE A 76 11.87 -7.41 -26.25
N ASN A 77 13.00 -6.75 -26.05
CA ASN A 77 14.27 -7.41 -25.77
C ASN A 77 14.25 -7.94 -24.32
N ASP A 78 14.61 -9.21 -24.13
CA ASP A 78 14.57 -9.92 -22.86
C ASP A 78 15.62 -9.42 -21.85
N GLU A 79 16.83 -9.07 -22.31
CA GLU A 79 17.86 -8.46 -21.47
C GLU A 79 17.41 -7.10 -20.93
N VAL A 80 16.91 -6.22 -21.81
CA VAL A 80 16.41 -4.88 -21.44
C VAL A 80 15.20 -4.99 -20.50
N PHE A 81 14.31 -5.96 -20.73
CA PHE A 81 13.18 -6.23 -19.85
C PHE A 81 13.62 -6.67 -18.45
N MET A 82 14.61 -7.57 -18.36
CA MET A 82 15.13 -8.02 -17.07
C MET A 82 15.79 -6.88 -16.30
N ASP A 83 16.56 -6.04 -16.97
CA ASP A 83 17.14 -4.83 -16.36
C ASP A 83 16.04 -3.89 -15.83
N ALA A 84 14.99 -3.67 -16.63
CA ALA A 84 13.82 -2.89 -16.21
C ALA A 84 13.10 -3.48 -15.00
N LEU A 85 12.96 -4.81 -14.96
CA LEU A 85 12.31 -5.53 -13.86
C LEU A 85 13.12 -5.44 -12.56
N VAL A 86 14.43 -5.69 -12.63
CA VAL A 86 15.34 -5.55 -11.48
C VAL A 86 15.35 -4.11 -10.97
N SER A 87 15.43 -3.14 -11.87
CA SER A 87 15.37 -1.72 -11.55
C SER A 87 14.06 -1.37 -10.83
N GLY A 88 12.92 -1.82 -11.36
CA GLY A 88 11.61 -1.61 -10.75
C GLY A 88 11.48 -2.19 -9.35
N ILE A 89 11.94 -3.43 -9.14
CA ILE A 89 11.93 -4.07 -7.81
C ILE A 89 12.87 -3.34 -6.86
N SER A 90 14.06 -2.92 -7.32
CA SER A 90 15.02 -2.18 -6.51
C SER A 90 14.47 -0.82 -6.07
N ALA A 91 13.75 -0.12 -6.96
CA ALA A 91 13.09 1.14 -6.63
C ALA A 91 11.98 0.95 -5.59
N LEU A 92 11.16 -0.10 -5.74
CA LEU A 92 10.12 -0.44 -4.74
C LEU A 92 10.75 -0.76 -3.37
N ALA A 93 11.79 -1.60 -3.35
CA ALA A 93 12.50 -1.94 -2.12
C ALA A 93 13.15 -0.71 -1.48
N GLY A 94 13.78 0.16 -2.29
CA GLY A 94 14.37 1.41 -1.85
C GLY A 94 13.35 2.36 -1.24
N MET A 95 12.15 2.48 -1.83
CA MET A 95 11.06 3.26 -1.26
C MET A 95 10.59 2.72 0.09
N ILE A 96 10.41 1.41 0.21
CA ILE A 96 9.97 0.77 1.47
C ILE A 96 11.03 0.99 2.56
N ILE A 97 12.29 0.65 2.28
CA ILE A 97 13.39 0.80 3.23
C ILE A 97 13.58 2.28 3.59
N GLY A 98 13.58 3.17 2.61
CA GLY A 98 13.71 4.62 2.82
C GLY A 98 12.60 5.16 3.72
N MET A 99 11.35 4.73 3.53
CA MET A 99 10.24 5.10 4.40
C MET A 99 10.47 4.64 5.84
N PHE A 100 10.90 3.39 6.07
CA PHE A 100 11.23 2.90 7.42
C PHE A 100 12.39 3.65 8.06
N VAL A 101 13.45 3.97 7.30
CA VAL A 101 14.60 4.73 7.82
C VAL A 101 14.19 6.13 8.22
N ILE A 102 13.41 6.83 7.39
CA ILE A 102 12.91 8.18 7.73
C ILE A 102 12.03 8.11 8.97
N LEU A 103 11.09 7.16 9.05
CA LEU A 103 10.25 6.98 10.23
C LEU A 103 11.08 6.67 11.48
N PHE A 104 12.11 5.83 11.38
CA PHE A 104 13.01 5.54 12.49
C PHE A 104 13.77 6.79 12.97
N VAL A 105 14.26 7.62 12.05
CA VAL A 105 14.92 8.89 12.39
C VAL A 105 13.94 9.86 13.04
N LEU A 106 12.73 10.01 12.49
CA LEU A 106 11.70 10.88 13.05
C LEU A 106 11.25 10.41 14.43
N MET A 107 11.05 9.11 14.63
CA MET A 107 10.81 8.56 15.97
C MET A 107 11.96 8.94 16.89
N LYS A 108 13.23 8.81 16.49
CA LYS A 108 14.35 9.21 17.35
C LYS A 108 14.47 10.71 17.62
N VAL A 109 13.84 11.57 16.83
CA VAL A 109 13.83 13.02 17.04
C VAL A 109 12.61 13.42 17.87
N ASP A 110 11.40 12.99 17.50
CA ASP A 110 10.16 13.31 18.24
C ASP A 110 10.02 12.53 19.56
N THR A 111 10.46 11.26 19.64
CA THR A 111 10.40 10.49 20.92
C THR A 111 11.49 10.84 21.93
N VAL A 112 12.45 11.71 21.58
CA VAL A 112 13.46 12.19 22.52
C VAL A 112 13.07 13.58 23.04
N ASP A 113 12.40 14.41 22.22
CA ASP A 113 11.92 15.74 22.66
C ASP A 113 10.52 15.72 23.32
N ASP A 114 9.56 14.87 22.89
CA ASP A 114 8.19 14.88 23.45
C ASP A 114 7.99 13.95 24.67
N LEU A 115 8.95 13.08 24.99
CA LEU A 115 8.88 12.14 26.11
C LEU A 115 9.69 12.57 27.34
N GLU A 116 10.54 13.59 27.20
CA GLU A 116 11.23 14.21 28.35
C GLU A 116 10.29 15.20 29.09
N ASP A 117 9.30 15.76 28.38
CA ASP A 117 8.39 16.79 28.92
C ASP A 117 6.93 16.30 29.12
N LEU A 118 6.59 15.05 28.76
CA LEU A 118 5.32 14.44 29.16
C LEU A 118 5.46 13.89 30.59
N ASP A 119 5.37 14.80 31.56
CA ASP A 119 5.29 14.53 32.98
C ASP A 119 4.15 13.51 33.24
N LEU A 120 4.52 12.24 33.30
CA LEU A 120 3.66 11.09 33.65
C LEU A 120 3.03 11.23 35.05
N GLU A 121 3.40 12.25 35.81
CA GLU A 121 2.85 12.63 37.11
C GLU A 121 1.45 13.30 36.98
N ASP A 122 1.15 13.95 35.85
CA ASP A 122 -0.18 14.58 35.62
C ASP A 122 -1.28 13.58 35.23
N LEU A 123 -0.92 12.37 34.79
CA LEU A 123 -1.86 11.29 34.47
C LEU A 123 -2.20 10.39 35.67
N GLU A 124 -1.40 10.44 36.74
CA GLU A 124 -1.69 9.75 38.01
C GLU A 124 -2.73 10.52 38.85
N ASP A 125 -2.82 11.84 38.66
CA ASP A 125 -3.77 12.71 39.35
C ASP A 125 -5.14 12.86 38.63
N LEU A 126 -5.30 12.28 37.43
CA LEU A 126 -6.60 12.22 36.77
C LEU A 126 -7.39 11.04 37.36
N ASP A 127 -8.09 11.28 38.47
CA ASP A 127 -8.95 10.34 39.20
C ASP A 127 -10.11 9.82 38.31
N LEU A 128 -9.77 8.98 37.33
CA LEU A 128 -10.67 8.35 36.36
C LEU A 128 -11.77 7.53 37.06
N ASP A 129 -11.50 7.05 38.27
CA ASP A 129 -12.48 6.36 39.11
C ASP A 129 -13.59 7.29 39.60
N GLU A 130 -13.31 8.57 39.86
CA GLU A 130 -14.32 9.54 40.30
C GLU A 130 -15.15 10.06 39.11
N GLU A 131 -14.56 10.26 37.93
CA GLU A 131 -15.29 10.58 36.71
C GLU A 131 -16.19 9.44 36.22
N LEU A 132 -15.74 8.18 36.29
CA LEU A 132 -16.58 7.01 36.01
C LEU A 132 -17.75 6.91 36.99
N LYS A 133 -17.51 7.16 38.27
CA LYS A 133 -18.56 7.14 39.30
C LYS A 133 -19.56 8.28 39.13
N LYS A 134 -19.12 9.43 38.61
CA LYS A 134 -19.99 10.56 38.26
C LYS A 134 -20.84 10.25 37.02
N LEU A 135 -20.25 9.65 35.98
CA LEU A 135 -20.96 9.18 34.79
C LEU A 135 -21.97 8.07 35.11
N GLU A 136 -21.64 7.12 35.99
CA GLU A 136 -22.58 6.10 36.47
C GLU A 136 -23.75 6.70 37.26
N LYS A 137 -23.49 7.79 38.00
CA LYS A 137 -24.51 8.50 38.75
C LYS A 137 -25.41 9.36 37.85
N GLU A 138 -24.87 9.97 36.79
CA GLU A 138 -25.65 10.68 35.77
C GLU A 138 -26.49 9.70 34.93
N LEU A 139 -25.96 8.54 34.55
CA LEU A 139 -26.71 7.50 33.82
C LEU A 139 -27.83 6.88 34.67
N ASN A 140 -27.60 6.68 35.97
CA ASN A 140 -28.64 6.21 36.91
C ASN A 140 -29.66 7.31 37.25
N ALA A 141 -29.32 8.59 37.09
CA ALA A 141 -30.26 9.70 37.22
C ALA A 141 -31.13 9.85 35.95
N GLU A 142 -30.53 9.69 34.77
CA GLU A 142 -31.25 9.74 33.48
C GLU A 142 -32.20 8.56 33.29
N SER A 143 -31.86 7.38 33.83
CA SER A 143 -32.74 6.19 33.78
C SER A 143 -33.87 6.18 34.83
N ASN A 144 -33.80 7.02 35.87
CA ASN A 144 -34.89 7.20 36.84
C ASN A 144 -35.86 8.35 36.47
N ASP A 145 -35.60 9.11 35.41
CA ASP A 145 -36.48 10.20 34.94
C ASP A 145 -37.39 9.78 33.77
N SER A 146 -37.32 8.53 33.32
CA SER A 146 -38.14 8.01 32.21
C SER A 146 -39.25 7.04 32.65
N GLY A 147 -39.73 7.14 33.89
CA GLY A 147 -40.73 6.21 34.42
C GLY A 147 -41.57 6.77 35.55
N GLU A 148 -42.55 7.62 35.20
CA GLU A 148 -43.79 8.04 35.89
C GLU A 148 -44.03 9.49 35.45
N GLU A 149 -45.05 9.83 34.64
CA GLU A 149 -46.47 9.85 35.02
C GLU A 149 -47.38 9.73 33.77
N GLU A 150 -48.17 8.66 33.70
CA GLU A 150 -49.54 8.71 33.18
C GLU A 150 -50.45 8.96 34.40
N GLU A 151 -51.11 10.12 34.47
CA GLU A 151 -52.53 10.33 34.87
C GLU A 151 -52.97 11.78 34.65
#